data_AF-A0A530LC67-F1
#
_entry.id   AF-A0A530LC67-F1
#
_cell.length_a   1.000
_cell.length_b   1.000
_cell.length_c   1.000
_cell.angle_alpha   90.00
_cell.angle_beta   90.00
_cell.angle_gamma   90.00
#
_symmetry.space_group_name_H-M   'P 1'
#
loop_
_entity.id
_entity.type
_entity.pdbx_description
1 polymer ?
#
loop_
_entity_poly.entity_id
_entity_poly.type
_entity_poly.pdbx_seq_one_letter_code
_entity_poly.pdbx_strand_id
1 'polypeptide(L)'
;MAVQVAAASRSEPSSALPLLAPAYLWLTVAIFLPLSAMVFFSFMTDLPLSGKPWAFTLENYAAFFSQSLYLTLLVASLRLGLEVTLWCIFIGYPAAYVLAKVLK
;
A
#
# COMPACT_ATOMS: atom_id res chain seq x y z
N MET A 1 36.53 -21.46 -23.84
CA MET A 1 36.02 -20.12 -24.19
C MET A 1 34.95 -19.78 -23.16
N ALA A 2 35.36 -19.26 -22.01
CA ALA A 2 34.54 -19.12 -20.82
C ALA A 2 33.77 -17.79 -20.87
N VAL A 3 32.44 -17.86 -20.90
CA VAL A 3 31.56 -16.70 -20.74
C VAL A 3 31.58 -16.31 -19.27
N GLN A 4 32.40 -15.31 -18.97
CA GLN A 4 32.55 -14.71 -17.66
C GLN A 4 31.40 -13.72 -17.44
N VAL A 5 30.27 -14.22 -16.92
CA VAL A 5 29.25 -13.38 -16.28
C VAL A 5 29.83 -12.91 -14.93
N ALA A 6 30.81 -12.02 -15.01
CA ALA A 6 31.46 -11.45 -13.84
C ALA A 6 30.64 -10.29 -13.30
N ALA A 7 30.21 -10.50 -12.06
CA ALA A 7 30.14 -9.50 -11.00
C ALA A 7 29.27 -8.27 -11.28
N ALA A 8 28.06 -8.31 -10.73
CA ALA A 8 27.28 -7.13 -10.37
C ALA A 8 28.21 -6.06 -9.79
N SER A 9 28.21 -4.92 -10.49
CA SER A 9 29.08 -3.77 -10.27
C SER A 9 29.14 -3.36 -8.80
N ARG A 10 30.38 -3.12 -8.36
CA ARG A 10 30.77 -2.56 -7.08
C ARG A 10 29.92 -1.36 -6.67
N SER A 11 29.65 -1.33 -5.37
CA SER A 11 29.12 -0.25 -4.55
C SER A 11 29.66 1.15 -4.88
N GLU A 12 28.76 2.05 -5.24
CA GLU A 12 28.82 3.49 -4.93
C GLU A 12 27.45 3.87 -4.31
N PRO A 13 27.22 3.63 -3.00
CA PRO A 13 25.90 3.77 -2.39
C PRO A 13 25.41 5.22 -2.16
N SER A 14 26.14 6.25 -2.63
CA SER A 14 25.82 7.66 -2.32
C SER A 14 25.52 8.53 -3.55
N SER A 15 25.86 8.11 -4.78
CA SER A 15 25.72 8.96 -5.97
C SER A 15 24.36 8.79 -6.69
N ALA A 16 23.67 7.66 -6.47
CA ALA A 16 22.34 7.41 -7.06
C ALA A 16 21.19 8.10 -6.31
N LEU A 17 21.37 8.37 -5.00
CA LEU A 17 20.35 9.04 -4.17
C LEU A 17 19.93 10.41 -4.70
N PRO A 18 20.82 11.36 -5.06
CA PRO A 18 20.40 12.68 -5.53
C PRO A 18 19.62 12.62 -6.85
N LEU A 19 19.86 11.63 -7.71
CA LEU A 19 19.09 11.45 -8.95
C LEU A 19 17.70 10.87 -8.70
N LEU A 20 17.56 9.99 -7.71
CA LEU A 20 16.29 9.36 -7.33
C LEU A 20 15.46 10.24 -6.37
N ALA A 21 16.11 11.12 -5.61
CA ALA A 21 15.49 12.01 -4.63
C ALA A 21 14.30 12.81 -5.19
N PRO A 22 14.39 13.52 -6.34
CA PRO A 22 13.24 14.27 -6.86
C PRO A 22 12.07 13.36 -7.25
N ALA A 23 12.34 12.18 -7.80
CA ALA A 23 11.31 11.22 -8.17
C ALA A 23 10.60 10.64 -6.94
N TYR A 24 11.35 10.20 -5.92
CA TYR A 24 10.78 9.69 -4.68
C TYR A 24 10.07 10.77 -3.87
N LEU A 25 10.61 11.99 -3.83
CA LEU A 25 9.95 13.13 -3.18
C LEU A 25 8.61 13.40 -3.86
N TRP A 26 8.58 13.42 -5.19
CA TRP A 26 7.36 13.63 -5.95
C TRP A 26 6.33 12.52 -5.71
N LEU A 27 6.72 11.25 -5.76
CA LEU A 27 5.84 10.12 -5.46
C LEU A 27 5.29 10.19 -4.03
N THR A 28 6.15 10.53 -3.07
CA THR A 28 5.75 10.68 -1.66
C THR A 28 4.72 11.79 -1.53
N VAL A 29 4.97 12.97 -2.08
CA VAL A 29 3.99 14.08 -2.03
C VAL A 29 2.69 13.67 -2.73
N ALA A 30 2.75 13.10 -3.93
CA ALA A 30 1.56 12.73 -4.69
C ALA A 30 0.70 11.67 -3.99
N ILE A 31 1.31 10.76 -3.23
CA ILE A 31 0.59 9.72 -2.47
C ILE A 31 0.09 10.26 -1.12
N PHE A 32 0.96 10.92 -0.35
CA PHE A 32 0.63 11.35 1.01
C PHE A 32 -0.24 12.62 1.05
N LEU A 33 -0.20 13.47 0.03
CA LEU A 33 -1.05 14.66 -0.04
C LEU A 33 -2.56 14.32 -0.05
N PRO A 34 -3.08 13.45 -0.93
CA PRO A 34 -4.50 13.06 -0.88
C PRO A 34 -4.83 12.22 0.35
N LEU A 35 -3.91 11.37 0.83
CA LEU A 35 -4.14 10.59 2.05
C LEU A 35 -4.27 11.47 3.28
N SER A 36 -3.42 12.50 3.42
CA SER A 36 -3.51 13.45 4.52
C SER A 36 -4.80 14.29 4.46
N ALA A 37 -5.25 14.67 3.26
CA ALA A 37 -6.55 15.31 3.07
C ALA A 37 -7.72 14.39 3.48
N MET A 38 -7.69 13.12 3.08
CA MET A 38 -8.69 12.12 3.51
C MET A 38 -8.73 11.97 5.03
N VAL A 39 -7.56 11.89 5.66
CA VAL A 39 -7.43 11.81 7.13
C VAL A 39 -8.00 13.07 7.78
N PHE A 40 -7.66 14.26 7.29
CA PHE A 40 -8.19 15.52 7.80
C PHE A 40 -9.72 15.57 7.73
N PHE A 41 -10.31 15.19 6.60
CA PHE A 41 -11.77 15.15 6.45
C PHE A 41 -12.44 14.08 7.32
N SER A 42 -11.76 12.98 7.63
CA SER A 42 -12.30 11.93 8.51
C SER A 42 -12.57 12.42 9.93
N PHE A 43 -11.84 13.43 10.40
CA PHE A 43 -12.03 14.05 11.71
C PHE A 43 -13.04 15.21 11.72
N MET A 44 -13.63 15.53 10.57
CA MET A 44 -14.52 16.68 10.42
C MET A 44 -15.98 16.23 10.48
N THR A 45 -16.84 17.00 11.17
CA THR A 45 -18.27 16.66 11.33
C THR A 45 -19.05 16.84 10.04
N ASP A 46 -18.79 17.94 9.33
CA ASP A 46 -19.48 18.34 8.12
C ASP A 46 -18.47 18.98 7.16
N LEU A 47 -18.69 18.85 5.85
CA LEU A 47 -17.83 19.51 4.85
C LEU A 47 -17.93 21.04 4.99
N PRO A 48 -16.82 21.77 4.81
CA PRO A 48 -16.82 23.23 4.95
C PRO A 48 -17.64 23.92 3.84
N LEU A 49 -17.98 23.17 2.79
CA LEU A 49 -18.84 23.59 1.68
C LEU A 49 -20.34 23.62 2.06
N SER A 50 -20.75 23.00 3.18
CA SER A 50 -22.16 22.91 3.57
C SER A 50 -22.65 24.09 4.43
N GLY A 51 -21.82 25.12 4.67
CA GLY A 51 -22.21 26.32 5.44
C GLY A 51 -22.47 26.06 6.93
N LYS A 52 -22.18 24.85 7.42
CA LYS A 52 -22.30 24.45 8.83
C LYS A 52 -20.95 24.64 9.54
N PRO A 53 -20.94 25.04 10.83
CA PRO A 53 -19.70 25.07 11.61
C PRO A 53 -19.12 23.66 11.68
N TRP A 54 -17.88 23.51 11.25
CA TRP A 54 -17.16 22.25 11.36
C TRP A 54 -16.49 22.18 12.73
N ALA A 55 -16.56 21.01 13.38
CA ALA A 55 -15.83 20.72 14.59
C ALA A 55 -14.97 19.47 14.40
N PHE A 56 -13.89 19.38 15.17
CA PHE A 56 -13.12 18.14 15.26
C PHE A 56 -13.93 17.10 16.03
N THR A 57 -14.19 15.94 15.43
CA THR A 57 -14.99 14.86 16.03
C THR A 57 -14.35 13.49 15.80
N LEU A 58 -14.54 12.60 16.76
CA LEU A 58 -14.21 11.16 16.64
C LEU A 58 -15.47 10.31 16.43
N GLU A 59 -16.65 10.93 16.34
CA GLU A 59 -17.93 10.23 16.18
C GLU A 59 -17.99 9.43 14.89
N ASN A 60 -17.35 9.91 13.81
CA ASN A 60 -17.25 9.19 12.53
C ASN A 60 -16.62 7.80 12.70
N TYR A 61 -15.57 7.69 13.54
CA TYR A 61 -14.92 6.41 13.83
C TYR A 61 -15.77 5.55 14.77
N ALA A 62 -16.41 6.14 15.78
CA ALA A 62 -17.31 5.40 16.66
C ALA A 62 -18.52 4.83 15.89
N ALA A 63 -19.07 5.59 14.95
CA ALA A 63 -20.14 5.16 14.06
C ALA A 63 -19.70 4.00 13.16
N PHE A 64 -18.45 4.04 12.67
CA PHE A 64 -17.88 2.94 11.87
C PHE A 64 -17.91 1.59 12.63
N PHE A 65 -17.48 1.58 13.89
CA PHE A 65 -17.49 0.36 14.71
C PHE A 65 -18.86 -0.03 15.25
N SER A 66 -19.79 0.93 15.35
CA SER A 66 -21.15 0.66 15.85
C SER A 66 -22.08 0.08 14.79
N GLN A 67 -21.80 0.32 13.50
CA GLN A 67 -22.61 -0.20 12.41
C GLN A 67 -22.13 -1.59 11.97
N SER A 68 -23.00 -2.58 12.15
CA SER A 68 -22.72 -3.99 11.78
C SER A 68 -22.35 -4.16 10.31
N LEU A 69 -22.90 -3.34 9.41
CA LEU A 69 -22.59 -3.38 7.99
C LEU A 69 -21.11 -3.11 7.72
N TYR A 70 -20.54 -2.05 8.29
CA TYR A 70 -19.14 -1.70 8.08
C TYR A 70 -18.19 -2.76 8.63
N LEU A 71 -18.48 -3.30 9.81
CA LEU A 71 -17.70 -4.41 10.37
C LEU A 71 -17.78 -5.67 9.51
N THR A 72 -18.97 -5.99 8.98
CA THR A 72 -19.16 -7.15 8.10
C THR A 72 -18.32 -6.99 6.83
N LEU A 73 -18.35 -5.80 6.22
CA LEU A 73 -17.56 -5.50 5.02
C LEU A 73 -16.05 -5.51 5.29
N LEU A 74 -15.62 -5.01 6.45
CA LEU A 74 -14.22 -5.04 6.88
C LEU A 74 -13.72 -6.49 6.98
N VAL A 75 -14.46 -7.34 7.70
CA VAL A 75 -14.10 -8.75 7.89
C VAL A 75 -14.15 -9.51 6.56
N ALA A 76 -15.17 -9.26 5.73
CA ALA A 76 -15.27 -9.89 4.42
C ALA A 76 -14.07 -9.55 3.53
N SER A 77 -13.66 -8.27 3.49
CA SER A 77 -12.51 -7.82 2.69
C SER A 77 -11.19 -8.41 3.18
N LEU A 78 -10.98 -8.42 4.51
CA LEU A 78 -9.78 -9.03 5.11
C LEU A 78 -9.72 -10.53 4.85
N ARG A 79 -10.85 -11.22 5.02
CA ARG A 79 -10.96 -12.66 4.76
C ARG A 79 -10.66 -12.98 3.29
N LEU A 80 -11.26 -12.25 2.36
CA LEU A 80 -11.01 -12.43 0.93
C LEU A 80 -9.54 -12.19 0.58
N GLY A 81 -8.93 -11.12 1.10
CA GLY A 81 -7.52 -10.83 0.86
C GLY A 81 -6.60 -11.94 1.37
N LEU A 82 -6.87 -12.46 2.58
CA LEU A 82 -6.10 -13.57 3.15
C LEU A 82 -6.29 -14.87 2.36
N GLU A 83 -7.53 -15.22 2.00
CA GLU A 83 -7.83 -16.40 1.20
C GLU A 83 -7.08 -16.35 -0.13
N VAL A 84 -7.19 -15.23 -0.86
CA VAL A 84 -6.48 -15.04 -2.14
C VAL A 84 -4.96 -15.13 -1.96
N THR A 85 -4.39 -14.48 -0.94
CA THR A 85 -2.94 -14.55 -0.67
C THR A 85 -2.47 -15.98 -0.42
N LEU A 86 -3.24 -16.75 0.36
CA LEU A 86 -2.93 -18.16 0.61
C LEU A 86 -2.96 -18.97 -0.69
N TRP A 87 -4.00 -18.80 -1.52
CA TRP A 87 -4.08 -19.48 -2.82
C TRP A 87 -2.93 -19.09 -3.75
N CYS A 88 -2.54 -17.82 -3.80
CA CYS A 88 -1.38 -17.36 -4.56
C CYS A 88 -0.08 -18.03 -4.09
N ILE A 89 0.09 -18.24 -2.78
CA ILE A 89 1.25 -18.97 -2.26
C ILE A 89 1.17 -20.45 -2.67
N PHE A 90 0.05 -21.12 -2.42
CA PHE A 90 -0.10 -22.54 -2.71
C PHE A 90 0.03 -22.89 -4.19
N ILE A 91 -0.38 -22.00 -5.09
CA ILE A 91 -0.35 -22.25 -6.54
C ILE A 91 0.90 -21.60 -7.18
N GLY A 92 1.21 -20.37 -6.81
CA GLY A 92 2.31 -19.59 -7.39
C GLY A 92 3.68 -20.08 -6.94
N TYR A 93 3.84 -20.49 -5.68
CA TYR A 93 5.12 -21.01 -5.18
C TYR A 93 5.57 -22.29 -5.89
N PRO A 94 4.75 -23.35 -6.04
CA PRO A 94 5.18 -24.55 -6.76
C PRO A 94 5.43 -24.27 -8.25
N ALA A 95 4.64 -23.40 -8.88
CA ALA A 95 4.90 -22.99 -10.26
C ALA A 95 6.28 -22.30 -10.39
N ALA A 96 6.59 -21.36 -9.50
CA ALA A 96 7.88 -20.69 -9.46
C ALA A 96 9.04 -21.68 -9.18
N TYR A 97 8.82 -22.67 -8.30
CA TYR A 97 9.81 -23.71 -8.01
C TYR A 97 10.13 -24.57 -9.23
N VAL A 98 9.10 -25.02 -9.96
CA VAL A 98 9.27 -25.80 -11.21
C VAL A 98 10.02 -24.98 -12.26
N LEU A 99 9.63 -23.71 -12.46
CA LEU A 99 10.31 -22.81 -13.39
C LEU A 99 11.79 -22.60 -13.02
N ALA A 100 12.11 -22.45 -11.74
CA ALA A 100 13.47 -22.15 -11.30
C ALA A 100 14.40 -23.37 -11.23
N LYS A 101 13.87 -24.58 -11.03
CA LYS A 101 14.67 -25.79 -10.75
C LYS A 101 14.53 -26.90 -11.80
N VAL A 102 13.37 -27.03 -12.44
CA VAL A 102 13.08 -28.13 -13.37
C VAL A 102 13.33 -27.70 -14.82
N LEU A 103 12.98 -26.47 -15.18
CA LEU A 103 13.34 -25.89 -16.47
C LEU A 103 14.74 -25.27 -16.38
N LYS A 104 15.75 -25.96 -16.90
CA LYS A 104 17.13 -25.48 -16.97
C LYS A 104 17.56 -25.36 -18.42
#